data_AF-A0A271J3X9-F1
#
_entry.id   AF-A0A271J3X9-F1
#
_cell.length_a   1.000
_cell.length_b   1.000
_cell.length_c   1.000
_cell.angle_alpha   90.00
_cell.angle_beta   90.00
_cell.angle_gamma   90.00
#
_symmetry.space_group_name_H-M   'P 1'
#
loop_
_entity.id
_entity.type
_entity.pdbx_description
1 polymer ?
#
loop_
_entity_poly.entity_id
_entity_poly.type
_entity_poly.pdbx_seq_one_letter_code
_entity_poly.pdbx_strand_id
1 'polypeptide(L)'
;MARTSSIAARLVLVLALLVSTQGALLVRGLFEVRQEWISEHLCENRNHPERECNGMCVLKRQMEEHSHHGDEGGTEAILTMPTVIALLAPEATVPPDRWRKATTPTVGDERVPDGGALEGVFRPPRVG
;
A
#
# COMPACT_ATOMS: atom_id res chain seq x y z
N MET A 1 -13.82 35.08 -23.14
CA MET A 1 -13.40 35.14 -21.72
C MET A 1 -13.92 33.96 -20.89
N ALA A 2 -15.21 33.60 -20.95
CA ALA A 2 -15.74 32.44 -20.18
C ALA A 2 -15.12 31.07 -20.57
N ARG A 3 -14.87 30.83 -21.86
CA ARG A 3 -14.28 29.57 -22.35
C ARG A 3 -12.82 29.37 -21.93
N THR A 4 -12.02 30.43 -21.93
CA THR A 4 -10.60 30.39 -21.52
C THR A 4 -10.47 30.19 -20.01
N SER A 5 -11.37 30.79 -19.22
CA SER A 5 -11.44 30.57 -17.76
C SER A 5 -11.79 29.11 -17.40
N SER A 6 -12.68 28.48 -18.17
CA SER A 6 -13.05 27.07 -17.95
C SER A 6 -11.89 26.12 -18.28
N ILE A 7 -11.16 26.38 -19.36
CA ILE A 7 -9.96 25.59 -19.71
C ILE A 7 -8.88 25.77 -18.65
N ALA A 8 -8.61 27.01 -18.21
CA ALA A 8 -7.65 27.28 -17.15
C ALA A 8 -8.01 26.54 -15.85
N ALA A 9 -9.27 26.56 -15.43
CA ALA A 9 -9.72 25.84 -14.24
C ALA A 9 -9.48 24.32 -14.34
N ARG A 10 -9.74 23.72 -15.51
CA ARG A 10 -9.47 22.29 -15.75
C ARG A 10 -7.98 21.98 -15.69
N LEU A 11 -7.14 22.82 -16.29
CA LEU A 11 -5.68 22.63 -16.25
C LEU A 11 -5.15 22.75 -14.82
N VAL A 12 -5.65 23.71 -14.04
CA VAL A 12 -5.30 23.87 -12.62
C VAL A 12 -5.72 22.65 -11.81
N LEU A 13 -6.93 22.12 -12.03
CA LEU A 13 -7.40 20.90 -11.36
C LEU A 13 -6.50 19.70 -11.67
N VAL A 14 -6.15 19.49 -12.94
CA VAL A 14 -5.27 18.38 -13.36
C VAL A 14 -3.88 18.53 -12.73
N LEU A 15 -3.32 19.74 -12.73
CA LEU A 15 -2.03 20.01 -12.09
C LEU A 15 -2.07 19.76 -10.59
N ALA A 16 -3.13 20.17 -9.89
CA ALA A 16 -3.29 19.92 -8.46
C ALA A 16 -3.34 18.41 -8.14
N LEU A 17 -4.06 17.63 -8.95
CA LEU A 17 -4.10 16.17 -8.81
C LEU A 17 -2.72 15.55 -9.05
N LEU A 18 -1.99 15.98 -10.08
CA LEU A 18 -0.64 15.49 -10.36
C LEU A 18 0.37 15.85 -9.25
N VAL A 19 0.22 16.99 -8.58
CA VAL A 19 1.09 17.38 -7.46
C VAL A 19 0.75 16.59 -6.21
N SER A 20 -0.53 16.29 -5.97
CA SER A 20 -0.99 15.55 -4.77
C SER A 20 -0.41 14.14 -4.66
N THR A 21 -0.07 13.49 -5.77
CA THR A 21 0.45 12.11 -5.79
C THR A 21 1.97 12.01 -5.62
N GLN A 22 2.70 13.14 -5.66
CA GLN A 22 4.17 13.14 -5.66
C GLN A 22 4.82 13.25 -4.28
N GLY A 23 4.05 13.16 -3.19
CA GLY A 23 4.58 13.24 -1.83
C GLY A 23 5.75 12.26 -1.58
N ALA A 24 5.63 11.02 -2.06
CA ALA A 24 6.69 10.01 -1.92
C ALA A 24 7.98 10.38 -2.68
N LEU A 25 7.87 11.00 -3.86
CA LEU A 25 9.02 11.45 -4.64
C LEU A 25 9.74 12.61 -3.96
N LEU A 26 9.00 13.55 -3.37
CA LEU A 26 9.58 14.65 -2.61
C LEU A 26 10.31 14.16 -1.37
N VAL A 27 9.71 13.24 -0.61
CA VAL A 27 10.36 12.65 0.57
C VAL A 27 11.65 11.94 0.18
N ARG A 28 11.62 11.15 -0.90
CA ARG A 28 12.80 10.45 -1.41
C ARG A 28 13.90 11.40 -1.89
N GLY A 29 13.54 12.43 -2.66
CA GLY A 29 14.50 13.42 -3.15
C GLY A 29 15.14 14.23 -2.01
N LEU A 30 14.36 14.64 -1.01
CA LEU A 30 14.88 15.34 0.17
C LEU A 30 15.77 14.46 1.05
N PHE A 31 15.50 13.15 1.08
CA PHE A 31 16.35 12.17 1.74
C PHE A 31 17.68 12.04 1.02
N GLU A 32 17.67 11.86 -0.30
CA GLU A 32 18.88 11.69 -1.12
C GLU A 32 19.81 12.90 -1.04
N VAL A 33 19.27 14.13 -1.08
CA VAL A 33 20.06 15.37 -0.93
C VAL A 33 20.74 15.48 0.44
N ARG A 34 20.14 14.92 1.50
CA ARG A 34 20.64 14.98 2.88
C ARG A 34 21.19 13.66 3.40
N GLN A 35 21.37 12.69 2.52
CA GLN A 35 21.63 11.31 2.92
C GLN A 35 22.94 11.19 3.71
N GLU A 36 23.97 11.92 3.31
CA GLU A 36 25.27 11.94 3.98
C GLU A 36 25.15 12.43 5.42
N TRP A 37 24.51 13.58 5.64
CA TRP A 37 24.25 14.11 6.99
C TRP A 37 23.43 13.14 7.85
N ILE A 38 22.39 12.52 7.27
CA ILE A 38 21.56 11.53 7.95
C ILE A 38 22.40 10.30 8.34
N SER A 39 23.27 9.84 7.45
CA SER A 39 24.13 8.68 7.68
C SER A 39 25.14 8.90 8.81
N GLU A 40 25.66 10.11 8.95
CA GLU A 40 26.65 10.46 9.97
C GLU A 40 26.01 10.73 11.34
N HIS A 41 24.90 11.48 11.35
CA HIS A 41 24.35 12.03 12.59
C HIS A 41 23.16 11.23 13.14
N LEU A 42 22.32 10.66 12.26
CA LEU A 42 21.03 10.04 12.64
C LEU A 42 21.01 8.51 12.47
N CYS A 43 21.95 7.93 11.73
CA CYS A 43 21.99 6.49 11.50
C CYS A 43 22.42 5.74 12.77
N GLU A 44 21.59 4.81 13.22
CA GLU A 44 21.90 3.92 14.34
C GLU A 44 23.06 2.97 14.01
N ASN A 45 23.15 2.54 12.76
CA ASN A 45 24.18 1.62 12.26
C ASN A 45 25.46 2.32 11.77
N ARG A 46 25.70 3.59 12.12
CA ARG A 46 26.89 4.34 11.63
C ARG A 46 28.24 3.69 12.00
N ASN A 47 28.28 2.96 13.12
CA ASN A 47 29.48 2.27 13.60
C ASN A 47 29.64 0.86 12.99
N HIS A 48 28.70 0.45 12.13
CA HIS A 48 28.63 -0.86 11.49
C HIS A 48 28.67 -0.71 9.97
N PRO A 49 29.81 -0.30 9.37
CA PRO A 49 29.94 -0.06 7.94
C PRO A 49 29.63 -1.30 7.10
N GLU A 50 29.75 -2.51 7.66
CA GLU A 50 29.40 -3.78 7.03
C GLU A 50 27.90 -3.92 6.68
N ARG A 51 27.03 -3.07 7.24
CA ARG A 51 25.58 -3.13 7.05
C ARG A 51 25.07 -2.33 5.84
N GLU A 52 25.92 -1.56 5.16
CA GLU A 52 25.57 -0.67 4.03
C GLU A 52 24.26 0.12 4.23
N CYS A 53 24.00 0.59 5.46
CA CYS A 53 22.70 1.12 5.86
C CYS A 53 22.40 2.50 5.24
N ASN A 54 23.41 3.35 5.05
CA ASN A 54 23.30 4.65 4.39
C ASN A 54 22.11 5.53 4.86
N GLY A 55 21.77 5.48 6.16
CA GLY A 55 20.65 6.24 6.74
C GLY A 55 19.25 5.67 6.50
N MET A 56 19.10 4.53 5.80
CA MET A 56 17.81 3.91 5.48
C MET A 56 17.02 3.47 6.74
N CYS A 57 17.70 3.23 7.86
CA CYS A 57 17.04 2.93 9.14
C CYS A 57 16.10 4.06 9.59
N VAL A 58 16.45 5.33 9.32
CA VAL A 58 15.63 6.49 9.66
C VAL A 58 14.33 6.51 8.87
N LEU A 59 14.42 6.21 7.56
CA LEU A 59 13.26 6.16 6.68
C LEU A 59 12.30 5.05 7.10
N LYS A 60 12.85 3.86 7.39
CA LYS A 60 12.06 2.71 7.84
C LYS A 60 11.34 3.01 9.15
N ARG A 61 12.03 3.59 10.13
CA ARG A 61 11.42 3.97 11.42
C ARG A 61 10.28 4.97 11.23
N GLN A 62 10.46 5.99 10.40
CA GLN A 62 9.41 6.97 10.12
C GLN A 62 8.19 6.32 9.45
N MET A 63 8.40 5.38 8.52
CA MET A 63 7.31 4.64 7.89
C MET A 63 6.55 3.76 8.90
N GLU A 64 7.25 3.10 9.81
CA GLU A 64 6.64 2.30 10.88
C GLU A 64 5.85 3.19 11.85
N GLU A 65 6.41 4.31 12.29
CA GLU A 65 5.71 5.29 13.14
C GLU A 65 4.38 5.75 12.51
N HIS A 66 4.40 6.11 11.22
CA HIS A 66 3.19 6.50 10.49
C HIS A 66 2.21 5.36 10.21
N SER A 67 2.69 4.11 10.13
CA SER A 67 1.84 2.94 9.91
C SER A 67 1.13 2.51 11.19
N HIS A 68 1.83 2.51 12.33
CA HIS A 68 1.26 2.14 13.62
C HIS A 68 0.17 3.12 14.12
N HIS A 69 0.24 4.39 13.71
CA HIS A 69 -0.82 5.37 14.01
C HIS A 69 -2.07 5.21 13.12
N GLY A 70 -2.01 4.37 12.07
CA GLY A 70 -3.14 4.10 11.17
C GLY A 70 -4.03 2.93 11.62
N ASP A 71 -3.54 2.07 12.51
CA ASP A 71 -4.25 0.85 12.93
C ASP A 71 -5.02 1.00 14.25
N GLU A 72 -4.73 2.04 15.04
CA GLU A 72 -5.33 2.25 16.36
C GLU A 72 -6.00 3.63 16.47
N GLY A 73 -7.15 3.81 15.83
CA GLY A 73 -8.11 4.84 16.23
C GLY A 73 -8.69 5.70 15.10
N GLY A 74 -10.00 5.54 14.91
CA GLY A 74 -10.86 6.66 14.56
C GLY A 74 -11.10 6.85 13.07
N THR A 75 -12.36 6.61 12.71
CA THR A 75 -13.09 7.02 11.52
C THR A 75 -13.13 8.55 11.32
N GLU A 76 -12.04 9.27 11.56
CA GLU A 76 -11.98 10.74 11.49
C GLU A 76 -10.85 11.18 10.55
N ALA A 77 -10.96 10.73 9.30
CA ALA A 77 -10.32 11.37 8.16
C ALA A 77 -11.23 11.18 6.95
N ILE A 78 -12.31 11.95 6.90
CA ILE A 78 -13.15 12.07 5.70
C ILE A 78 -12.31 12.82 4.66
N LEU A 79 -11.32 12.13 4.06
CA LEU A 79 -10.58 12.46 2.84
C LEU A 79 -9.44 11.44 2.60
N THR A 80 -9.65 10.15 2.92
CA THR A 80 -8.76 9.13 2.36
C THR A 80 -9.03 9.03 0.85
N MET A 81 -7.98 8.79 0.05
CA MET A 81 -8.08 8.62 -1.41
C MET A 81 -9.24 7.70 -1.85
N PRO A 82 -9.50 6.54 -1.21
CA PRO A 82 -10.67 5.72 -1.56
C PRO A 82 -12.02 6.41 -1.31
N THR A 83 -12.18 7.17 -0.20
CA THR A 83 -13.41 7.96 0.04
C THR A 83 -13.62 9.06 -1.00
N VAL A 84 -12.54 9.72 -1.46
CA VAL A 84 -12.62 10.76 -2.49
C VAL A 84 -13.04 10.17 -3.83
N ILE A 85 -12.48 9.01 -4.21
CA ILE A 85 -12.85 8.29 -5.43
C ILE A 85 -14.31 7.82 -5.35
N ALA A 86 -14.75 7.30 -4.20
CA ALA A 86 -16.14 6.87 -4.00
C ALA A 86 -17.16 8.02 -4.12
N LEU A 87 -16.79 9.23 -3.68
CA LEU A 87 -17.65 10.43 -3.77
C LEU A 87 -17.69 11.03 -5.18
N LEU A 88 -16.57 11.00 -5.91
CA LEU A 88 -16.45 11.67 -7.22
C LEU A 88 -16.75 10.76 -8.42
N ALA A 89 -16.57 9.45 -8.28
CA ALA A 89 -16.74 8.45 -9.34
C ALA A 89 -17.23 7.11 -8.74
N PRO A 90 -18.50 7.02 -8.28
CA PRO A 90 -19.04 5.83 -7.64
C PRO A 90 -19.04 4.59 -8.56
N GLU A 91 -18.93 4.78 -9.87
CA GLU A 91 -18.80 3.68 -10.84
C GLU A 91 -17.41 3.02 -10.86
N ALA A 92 -16.38 3.69 -10.33
CA ALA A 92 -15.00 3.19 -10.29
C ALA A 92 -14.76 2.29 -9.07
N THR A 93 -15.63 2.34 -8.05
CA THR A 93 -15.59 1.37 -6.95
C THR A 93 -16.20 0.06 -7.43
N VAL A 94 -15.37 -0.95 -7.65
CA VAL A 94 -15.85 -2.32 -7.86
C VAL A 94 -16.68 -2.71 -6.63
N PRO A 95 -17.99 -2.98 -6.75
CA PRO A 95 -18.79 -3.39 -5.60
C PRO A 95 -18.23 -4.71 -5.06
N PRO A 96 -18.07 -4.84 -3.72
CA PRO A 96 -17.54 -6.07 -3.10
C PRO A 96 -18.40 -7.32 -3.43
N ASP A 97 -19.65 -7.12 -3.85
CA ASP A 97 -20.62 -8.20 -4.12
C ASP A 97 -20.45 -8.92 -5.46
N ARG A 98 -19.49 -8.54 -6.33
CA ARG A 98 -19.33 -9.20 -7.64
C ARG A 98 -18.86 -10.66 -7.56
N TRP A 99 -18.47 -11.13 -6.37
CA TRP A 99 -18.07 -12.53 -6.10
C TRP A 99 -19.20 -13.42 -5.58
N ARG A 100 -20.46 -12.95 -5.55
CA ARG A 100 -21.62 -13.79 -5.18
C ARG A 100 -22.41 -14.29 -6.40
N LYS A 101 -21.69 -14.83 -7.39
CA LYS A 101 -22.23 -15.83 -8.32
C LYS A 101 -21.19 -16.92 -8.59
N ALA A 102 -20.52 -17.38 -7.55
CA ALA A 102 -20.08 -18.77 -7.55
C ALA A 102 -21.36 -19.60 -7.40
N THR A 103 -21.80 -20.23 -8.49
CA THR A 103 -22.70 -21.38 -8.41
C THR A 103 -22.20 -22.23 -7.25
N THR A 104 -23.01 -22.43 -6.20
CA THR A 104 -22.67 -23.41 -5.16
C THR A 104 -22.28 -24.68 -5.90
N PRO A 105 -21.01 -25.14 -5.83
CA PRO A 105 -20.67 -26.41 -6.43
C PRO A 105 -21.58 -27.43 -5.72
N THR A 106 -22.50 -28.01 -6.46
CA THR A 106 -23.19 -29.20 -6.00
C THR A 106 -22.08 -30.20 -5.73
N VAL A 107 -21.79 -30.46 -4.46
CA VAL A 107 -20.92 -31.55 -4.05
C VAL A 107 -21.61 -32.80 -4.58
N GLY A 108 -21.16 -33.27 -5.75
CA GLY A 108 -21.47 -34.60 -6.19
C GLY A 108 -20.91 -35.55 -5.14
N ASP A 109 -21.69 -36.56 -4.76
CA ASP A 109 -21.30 -37.64 -3.85
C ASP A 109 -20.27 -38.57 -4.54
N GLU A 110 -19.21 -37.96 -5.08
CA GLU A 110 -18.10 -38.65 -5.69
C GLU A 110 -17.21 -39.12 -4.54
N ARG A 111 -17.34 -40.40 -4.19
CA ARG A 111 -16.53 -41.02 -3.13
C ARG A 111 -15.05 -40.76 -3.41
N VAL A 112 -14.40 -40.03 -2.51
CA VAL A 112 -12.94 -39.85 -2.50
C VAL A 112 -12.31 -41.25 -2.42
N PRO A 113 -11.48 -41.66 -3.39
CA PRO A 113 -10.78 -42.94 -3.31
C PRO A 113 -9.90 -42.98 -2.06
N ASP A 114 -9.92 -44.11 -1.36
CA ASP A 114 -9.22 -44.31 -0.08
C ASP A 114 -7.79 -43.76 -0.11
N GLY A 115 -7.45 -43.02 0.95
CA GLY A 115 -6.26 -42.18 1.10
C GLY A 115 -4.94 -42.91 0.93
N GLY A 116 -4.51 -43.08 -0.31
CA GLY A 116 -3.12 -43.41 -0.66
C GLY A 116 -2.47 -42.38 -1.58
N ALA A 117 -3.28 -41.66 -2.38
CA ALA A 117 -2.79 -40.69 -3.35
C ALA A 117 -2.49 -39.30 -2.73
N LEU A 118 -3.11 -38.97 -1.60
CA LEU A 118 -3.03 -37.63 -0.99
C LEU A 118 -1.90 -37.50 0.06
N GLU A 119 -1.45 -38.61 0.68
CA GLU A 119 -0.27 -38.60 1.57
C GLU A 119 1.05 -38.22 0.89
N GLY A 120 1.10 -38.23 -0.44
CA GLY A 120 2.26 -37.79 -1.22
C GLY A 120 2.40 -36.27 -1.36
N VAL A 121 1.29 -35.54 -1.23
CA VAL A 121 1.23 -34.10 -1.58
C VAL A 121 1.49 -33.21 -0.36
N PHE A 122 1.08 -33.64 0.83
CA PHE A 122 1.33 -32.91 2.07
C PHE A 122 2.08 -33.77 3.09
N ARG A 123 3.33 -33.40 3.35
CA ARG A 123 4.12 -33.94 4.47
C ARG A 123 4.45 -32.79 5.44
N PRO A 124 3.61 -32.54 6.46
CA PRO A 124 3.97 -31.56 7.48
C PRO A 124 5.24 -32.03 8.21
N PRO A 125 6.15 -31.12 8.58
CA PRO A 125 7.37 -31.47 9.28
C PRO A 125 7.02 -32.08 10.65
N ARG A 126 7.53 -33.28 10.91
CA ARG A 126 7.42 -33.91 12.22
C ARG A 126 8.49 -33.31 13.12
N VAL A 127 8.06 -32.55 14.13
CA VAL A 127 8.90 -32.14 15.26
C VAL A 127 9.32 -33.41 16.01
N GLY A 128 10.64 -33.64 16.06
CA GLY A 128 11.28 -34.65 16.91
C GLY A 128 11.66 -34.07 18.25
#